data_AF-A0A6V7SCI8-F1
#
_entry.id   AF-A0A6V7SCI8-F1
#
_cell.length_a   1.000
_cell.length_b   1.000
_cell.length_c   1.000
_cell.angle_alpha   90.00
_cell.angle_beta   90.00
_cell.angle_gamma   90.00
#
_symmetry.space_group_name_H-M   'P 1'
#
loop_
_entity.id
_entity.type
_entity.pdbx_description
1 polymer ?
#
loop_
_entity_poly.entity_id
_entity_poly.type
_entity_poly.pdbx_seq_one_letter_code
_entity_poly.pdbx_strand_id
1 'polypeptide(L)'
;MKKEKHKIIPQEKNIPDSQIKSNNVKTNLFYIILIFLTYILGVILYICAMPGMNEDSKKKLRVLAPKNFKDLKNILSVGKIKILYEALISYRNEHGIVLLILLSLFYISYNSFPLFLWWMTGAGSGITVLIGAFYNYTFSIIYCTMLSILSSLIAYVVYSMYGKSVIEYFLKDPLAKFNEQLNKRVKTTFDLFSYIAILRVTPIFPNTLINILAPCLSLPVIPLVFATLVGNLPNIIILVSIGQTINRLSSIDMTHQFYVPIAFIALLILFQRIMKYTYVETKKDKQS
;
A
#
# COMPACT_ATOMS: atom_id res chain seq x y z
N MET A 1 -2.09 -20.52 44.04
CA MET A 1 -2.18 -20.51 42.57
C MET A 1 -1.25 -19.42 42.01
N LYS A 2 -0.07 -19.81 41.50
CA LYS A 2 0.86 -18.88 40.83
C LYS A 2 0.32 -18.61 39.41
N LYS A 3 0.05 -17.35 39.08
CA LYS A 3 -0.29 -16.90 37.73
C LYS A 3 0.90 -17.16 36.81
N GLU A 4 0.75 -18.09 35.87
CA GLU A 4 1.70 -18.26 34.76
C GLU A 4 1.68 -17.00 33.90
N LYS A 5 2.76 -16.22 33.96
CA LYS A 5 3.03 -15.19 32.96
C LYS A 5 3.42 -15.91 31.68
N HIS A 6 2.62 -15.82 30.62
CA HIS A 6 3.01 -16.23 29.27
C HIS A 6 4.27 -15.46 28.88
N LYS A 7 5.42 -16.10 29.08
CA LYS A 7 6.73 -15.64 28.65
C LYS A 7 6.79 -15.88 27.15
N ILE A 8 6.96 -14.83 26.36
CA ILE A 8 7.29 -14.96 24.94
C ILE A 8 8.72 -15.53 24.91
N ILE A 9 8.86 -16.84 24.74
CA ILE A 9 10.16 -17.51 24.66
C ILE A 9 10.68 -17.33 23.23
N PRO A 10 11.84 -16.68 23.00
CA PRO A 10 12.50 -16.74 21.71
C PRO A 10 12.99 -18.17 21.48
N GLN A 11 12.49 -18.83 20.44
CA GLN A 11 13.00 -20.16 20.07
C GLN A 11 14.40 -20.01 19.49
N GLU A 12 15.40 -20.41 20.27
CA GLU A 12 16.76 -20.67 19.80
C GLU A 12 16.73 -22.01 19.03
N LYS A 13 16.59 -21.95 17.70
CA LYS A 13 16.73 -23.13 16.85
C LYS A 13 18.14 -23.17 16.25
N ASN A 14 18.91 -24.17 16.71
CA ASN A 14 20.13 -24.67 16.06
C ASN A 14 19.93 -24.73 14.54
N ILE A 15 20.87 -24.17 13.79
CA ILE A 15 20.82 -24.01 12.33
C ILE A 15 21.34 -25.30 11.66
N PRO A 16 20.51 -26.12 10.97
CA PRO A 16 20.97 -27.25 10.18
C PRO A 16 21.13 -26.87 8.69
N ASP A 17 21.90 -27.70 7.99
CA ASP A 17 22.45 -27.68 6.63
C ASP A 17 21.90 -26.72 5.55
N SER A 18 22.84 -26.13 4.81
CA SER A 18 22.65 -25.08 3.80
C SER A 18 21.85 -25.50 2.56
N GLN A 19 21.87 -26.78 2.16
CA GLN A 19 21.15 -27.25 0.97
C GLN A 19 19.63 -27.40 1.20
N ILE A 20 19.21 -27.90 2.38
CA ILE A 20 17.80 -28.02 2.77
C ILE A 20 17.14 -26.64 2.93
N LYS A 21 17.91 -25.63 3.37
CA LYS A 21 17.46 -24.22 3.38
C LYS A 21 17.20 -23.68 1.96
N SER A 22 18.05 -24.00 0.98
CA SER A 22 17.94 -23.39 -0.37
C SER A 22 16.70 -23.84 -1.16
N ASN A 23 16.32 -25.13 -1.07
CA ASN A 23 15.14 -25.66 -1.76
C ASN A 23 13.85 -25.10 -1.15
N ASN A 24 13.79 -24.97 0.17
CA ASN A 24 12.65 -24.36 0.86
C ASN A 24 12.51 -22.87 0.53
N VAL A 25 13.63 -22.13 0.34
CA VAL A 25 13.58 -20.72 -0.07
C VAL A 25 12.97 -20.57 -1.47
N LYS A 26 13.41 -21.36 -2.45
CA LYS A 26 12.88 -21.28 -3.83
C LYS A 26 11.39 -21.60 -3.88
N THR A 27 10.97 -22.67 -3.21
CA THR A 27 9.56 -23.09 -3.15
C THR A 27 8.69 -22.04 -2.44
N ASN A 28 9.13 -21.53 -1.30
CA ASN A 28 8.38 -20.51 -0.56
C ASN A 28 8.32 -19.18 -1.32
N LEU A 29 9.40 -18.79 -1.98
CA LEU A 29 9.42 -17.61 -2.84
C LEU A 29 8.45 -17.78 -4.02
N PHE A 30 8.41 -18.97 -4.64
CA PHE A 30 7.46 -19.30 -5.70
C PHE A 30 6.01 -19.13 -5.21
N TYR A 31 5.65 -19.61 -4.02
CA TYR A 31 4.31 -19.42 -3.47
C TYR A 31 3.97 -17.94 -3.22
N ILE A 32 4.90 -17.14 -2.67
CA ILE A 32 4.66 -15.70 -2.48
C ILE A 32 4.48 -14.99 -3.83
N ILE A 33 5.28 -15.35 -4.85
CA ILE A 33 5.13 -14.83 -6.21
C ILE A 33 3.76 -15.22 -6.78
N LEU A 34 3.34 -16.48 -6.64
CA LEU A 34 2.05 -16.96 -7.15
C LEU A 34 0.86 -16.24 -6.50
N ILE A 35 0.89 -16.04 -5.18
CA ILE A 35 -0.14 -15.27 -4.45
C ILE A 35 -0.17 -13.83 -4.97
N PHE A 36 0.99 -13.20 -5.13
CA PHE A 36 1.09 -11.84 -5.65
C PHE A 36 0.57 -11.73 -7.10
N LEU A 37 0.94 -12.65 -7.99
CA LEU A 37 0.45 -12.67 -9.36
C LEU A 37 -1.06 -12.89 -9.44
N THR A 38 -1.62 -13.75 -8.59
CA THR A 38 -3.06 -13.96 -8.48
C THR A 38 -3.77 -12.70 -8.02
N TYR A 39 -3.20 -12.01 -7.03
CA TYR A 39 -3.71 -10.72 -6.56
C TYR A 39 -3.68 -9.67 -7.70
N ILE A 40 -2.55 -9.54 -8.40
CA ILE A 40 -2.41 -8.61 -9.54
C ILE A 40 -3.39 -8.94 -10.66
N LEU A 41 -3.62 -10.23 -10.96
CA LEU A 41 -4.64 -10.65 -11.92
C LEU A 41 -6.03 -10.17 -11.49
N GLY A 42 -6.39 -10.32 -10.21
CA GLY A 42 -7.65 -9.80 -9.67
C GLY A 42 -7.77 -8.27 -9.83
N VAL A 43 -6.69 -7.53 -9.59
CA VAL A 43 -6.65 -6.08 -9.82
C VAL A 43 -6.84 -5.73 -11.30
N ILE A 44 -6.19 -6.46 -12.21
CA ILE A 44 -6.33 -6.26 -13.66
C ILE A 44 -7.77 -6.57 -14.12
N LEU A 45 -8.36 -7.68 -13.65
CA LEU A 45 -9.74 -8.02 -13.97
C LEU A 45 -10.71 -6.96 -13.47
N TYR A 46 -10.51 -6.45 -12.25
CA TYR A 46 -11.29 -5.35 -11.72
C TYR A 46 -11.18 -4.10 -12.61
N ILE A 47 -9.95 -3.71 -12.97
CA ILE A 47 -9.64 -2.60 -13.88
C ILE A 47 -10.36 -2.74 -15.24
N CYS A 48 -10.35 -3.95 -15.82
CA CYS A 48 -11.03 -4.23 -17.08
C CYS A 48 -12.56 -4.14 -16.95
N ALA A 49 -13.11 -4.41 -15.77
CA ALA A 49 -14.54 -4.34 -15.49
C ALA A 49 -15.02 -2.95 -15.04
N MET A 50 -14.12 -1.98 -14.80
CA MET A 50 -14.50 -0.63 -14.41
C MET A 50 -15.40 0.01 -15.49
N PRO A 51 -16.33 0.91 -15.14
CA PRO A 51 -17.00 1.71 -16.15
C PRO A 51 -16.02 2.73 -16.74
N GLY A 52 -16.18 2.99 -18.03
CA GLY A 52 -15.45 4.04 -18.74
C GLY A 52 -15.74 5.45 -18.20
N MET A 53 -14.98 6.44 -18.68
CA MET A 53 -15.21 7.85 -18.35
C MET A 53 -16.07 8.54 -19.39
N ASN A 54 -16.76 9.60 -18.96
CA ASN A 54 -17.43 10.53 -19.85
C ASN A 54 -16.48 11.14 -20.92
N GLU A 55 -17.05 11.49 -22.08
CA GLU A 55 -16.31 11.85 -23.30
C GLU A 55 -15.40 13.09 -23.11
N ASP A 56 -15.80 14.06 -22.28
CA ASP A 56 -15.00 15.26 -22.02
C ASP A 56 -13.75 14.96 -21.17
N SER A 57 -13.91 14.18 -20.11
CA SER A 57 -12.80 13.75 -19.25
C SER A 57 -11.86 12.80 -20.01
N LYS A 58 -12.40 11.99 -20.92
CA LYS A 58 -11.64 11.12 -21.84
C LYS A 58 -10.84 11.91 -22.87
N LYS A 59 -11.40 12.98 -23.46
CA LYS A 59 -10.66 13.90 -24.35
C LYS A 59 -9.50 14.56 -23.61
N LYS A 60 -9.72 15.04 -22.39
CA LYS A 60 -8.66 15.61 -21.53
C LYS A 60 -7.54 14.59 -21.22
N LEU A 61 -7.90 13.35 -20.90
CA LEU A 61 -6.94 12.26 -20.65
C LEU A 61 -6.15 11.81 -21.90
N ARG A 62 -6.77 11.88 -23.09
CA ARG A 62 -6.12 11.51 -24.36
C ARG A 62 -4.96 12.45 -24.70
N VAL A 63 -5.07 13.73 -24.34
CA VAL A 63 -4.01 14.74 -24.50
C VAL A 63 -2.78 14.43 -23.62
N LEU A 64 -2.96 13.66 -22.54
CA LEU A 64 -1.88 13.28 -21.63
C LEU A 64 -1.14 12.00 -22.06
N ALA A 65 -1.52 11.31 -23.14
CA ALA A 65 -0.98 9.99 -23.47
C ALA A 65 0.52 10.07 -23.83
N PRO A 66 1.43 9.44 -23.05
CA PRO A 66 2.83 9.39 -23.43
C PRO A 66 2.97 8.54 -24.68
N LYS A 67 3.63 9.09 -25.71
CA LYS A 67 3.99 8.31 -26.89
C LYS A 67 5.33 7.61 -26.68
N ASN A 68 6.21 8.18 -25.83
CA ASN A 68 7.56 7.66 -25.54
C ASN A 68 7.93 7.76 -24.04
N PHE A 69 8.95 7.02 -23.60
CA PHE A 69 9.48 7.08 -22.22
C PHE A 69 9.99 8.49 -21.83
N LYS A 70 10.49 9.26 -22.80
CA LYS A 70 10.89 10.67 -22.62
C LYS A 70 9.70 11.59 -22.26
N ASP A 71 8.47 11.19 -22.60
CA ASP A 71 7.25 11.91 -22.24
C ASP A 71 6.84 11.73 -20.78
N LEU A 72 7.35 10.70 -20.08
CA LEU A 72 7.08 10.49 -18.65
C LEU A 72 7.58 11.67 -17.80
N LYS A 73 8.77 12.19 -18.13
CA LYS A 73 9.33 13.39 -17.49
C LYS A 73 8.48 14.64 -17.76
N ASN A 74 7.82 14.70 -18.92
CA ASN A 74 6.89 15.78 -19.28
C ASN A 74 5.51 15.64 -18.60
N ILE A 75 5.07 14.42 -18.24
CA ILE A 75 3.81 14.17 -17.50
C ILE A 75 3.91 14.61 -16.04
N LEU A 76 5.12 14.61 -15.49
CA LEU A 76 5.44 15.14 -14.16
C LEU A 76 5.39 16.68 -14.07
N SER A 77 4.98 17.38 -15.14
CA SER A 77 4.80 18.84 -15.10
C SER A 77 3.50 19.21 -14.37
N VAL A 78 3.55 20.27 -13.54
CA VAL A 78 2.46 20.70 -12.64
C VAL A 78 1.11 20.81 -13.37
N GLY A 79 1.10 21.35 -14.59
CA GLY A 79 -0.11 21.50 -15.40
C GLY A 79 -0.78 20.18 -15.78
N LYS A 80 -0.01 19.13 -16.10
CA LYS A 80 -0.55 17.81 -16.47
C LYS A 80 -1.08 17.02 -15.27
N ILE A 81 -0.45 17.19 -14.12
CA ILE A 81 -0.91 16.60 -12.85
C ILE A 81 -2.29 17.15 -12.48
N LYS A 82 -2.50 18.47 -12.66
CA LYS A 82 -3.80 19.10 -12.43
C LYS A 82 -4.90 18.50 -13.30
N ILE A 83 -4.65 18.32 -14.60
CA ILE A 83 -5.62 17.69 -15.53
C ILE A 83 -6.00 16.27 -15.08
N LEU A 84 -5.02 15.51 -14.60
CA LEU A 84 -5.23 14.13 -14.17
C LEU A 84 -5.99 14.04 -12.84
N TYR A 85 -5.72 14.97 -11.93
CA TYR A 85 -6.48 15.16 -10.70
C TYR A 85 -7.94 15.57 -10.99
N GLU A 86 -8.17 16.52 -11.90
CA GLU A 86 -9.51 16.91 -12.34
C GLU A 86 -10.27 15.74 -12.98
N ALA A 87 -9.58 14.91 -13.78
CA ALA A 87 -10.16 13.70 -14.36
C ALA A 87 -10.60 12.71 -13.27
N LEU A 88 -9.79 12.51 -12.22
CA LEU A 88 -10.19 11.68 -11.08
C LEU A 88 -11.38 12.25 -10.31
N ILE A 89 -11.46 13.57 -10.13
CA ILE A 89 -12.64 14.21 -9.51
C ILE A 89 -13.89 13.94 -10.34
N SER A 90 -13.81 14.13 -11.66
CA SER A 90 -14.92 13.83 -12.58
C SER A 90 -15.34 12.36 -12.47
N TYR A 91 -14.37 11.43 -12.50
CA TYR A 91 -14.66 10.00 -12.40
C TYR A 91 -15.24 9.63 -11.03
N ARG A 92 -14.76 10.25 -9.96
CA ARG A 92 -15.30 10.06 -8.61
C ARG A 92 -16.76 10.51 -8.52
N ASN A 93 -17.13 11.59 -9.22
CA ASN A 93 -18.51 12.08 -9.20
C ASN A 93 -19.47 11.13 -9.92
N GLU A 94 -18.99 10.44 -10.95
CA GLU A 94 -19.77 9.44 -11.71
C GLU A 94 -19.75 8.05 -11.03
N HIS A 95 -18.60 7.64 -10.51
CA HIS A 95 -18.29 6.27 -10.08
C HIS A 95 -17.48 6.23 -8.78
N GLY A 96 -17.93 6.98 -7.76
CA GLY A 96 -17.19 7.18 -6.52
C GLY A 96 -16.82 5.90 -5.76
N ILE A 97 -17.70 4.90 -5.69
CA ILE A 97 -17.41 3.62 -5.02
C ILE A 97 -16.36 2.82 -5.82
N VAL A 98 -16.45 2.84 -7.15
CA VAL A 98 -15.55 2.10 -8.04
C VAL A 98 -14.12 2.64 -7.93
N LEU A 99 -13.97 3.96 -7.86
CA LEU A 99 -12.67 4.60 -7.57
C LEU A 99 -12.17 4.24 -6.17
N LEU A 100 -13.04 4.24 -5.16
CA LEU A 100 -12.63 3.92 -3.78
C LEU A 100 -12.05 2.50 -3.70
N ILE A 101 -12.71 1.52 -4.32
CA ILE A 101 -12.23 0.13 -4.37
C ILE A 101 -10.90 0.07 -5.13
N LEU A 102 -10.74 0.80 -6.24
CA LEU A 102 -9.45 0.84 -6.95
C LEU A 102 -8.31 1.34 -6.06
N LEU A 103 -8.53 2.45 -5.36
CA LEU A 103 -7.57 3.02 -4.39
C LEU A 103 -7.26 2.01 -3.28
N SER A 104 -8.29 1.32 -2.78
CA SER A 104 -8.14 0.28 -1.76
C SER A 104 -7.31 -0.91 -2.22
N LEU A 105 -7.53 -1.39 -3.45
CA LEU A 105 -6.72 -2.45 -4.03
C LEU A 105 -5.25 -2.03 -4.09
N PHE A 106 -4.93 -0.85 -4.64
CA PHE A 106 -3.53 -0.39 -4.66
C PHE A 106 -2.91 -0.23 -3.27
N TYR A 107 -3.67 0.24 -2.29
CA TYR A 107 -3.18 0.38 -0.92
C TYR A 107 -2.86 -1.00 -0.31
N ILE A 108 -3.75 -1.97 -0.51
CA ILE A 108 -3.56 -3.36 -0.06
C ILE A 108 -2.35 -3.97 -0.76
N SER A 109 -2.21 -3.81 -2.09
CA SER A 109 -1.03 -4.29 -2.84
C SER A 109 0.26 -3.87 -2.15
N TYR A 110 0.40 -2.57 -1.91
CA TYR A 110 1.63 -1.98 -1.38
C TYR A 110 1.95 -2.47 0.04
N ASN A 111 0.95 -2.51 0.92
CA ASN A 111 1.16 -2.87 2.32
C ASN A 111 1.25 -4.39 2.57
N SER A 112 0.60 -5.19 1.72
CA SER A 112 0.59 -6.66 1.82
C SER A 112 1.72 -7.33 1.06
N PHE A 113 2.21 -6.72 -0.02
CA PHE A 113 3.30 -7.26 -0.86
C PHE A 113 4.52 -6.33 -0.97
N PRO A 114 5.06 -5.81 0.14
CA PRO A 114 6.18 -4.88 0.10
C PRO A 114 7.48 -5.48 -0.45
N LEU A 115 7.65 -6.81 -0.45
CA LEU A 115 8.79 -7.47 -1.08
C LEU A 115 8.89 -7.16 -2.60
N PHE A 116 7.75 -7.05 -3.29
CA PHE A 116 7.69 -6.78 -4.74
C PHE A 116 7.50 -5.29 -5.06
N LEU A 117 6.96 -4.52 -4.13
CA LEU A 117 6.60 -3.11 -4.32
C LEU A 117 7.47 -2.15 -3.51
N TRP A 118 8.64 -2.61 -3.03
CA TRP A 118 9.56 -1.78 -2.24
C TRP A 118 10.01 -0.51 -2.98
N TRP A 119 10.15 -0.57 -4.31
CA TRP A 119 10.52 0.58 -5.14
C TRP A 119 9.45 1.67 -5.20
N MET A 120 8.21 1.37 -4.81
CA MET A 120 7.08 2.31 -4.77
C MET A 120 6.97 3.02 -3.41
N THR A 121 8.09 3.50 -2.87
CA THR A 121 8.10 4.21 -1.59
C THR A 121 7.13 5.40 -1.62
N GLY A 122 6.28 5.49 -0.60
CA GLY A 122 5.27 6.54 -0.49
C GLY A 122 3.94 6.28 -1.21
N ALA A 123 3.78 5.15 -1.93
CA ALA A 123 2.52 4.77 -2.59
C ALA A 123 1.33 4.77 -1.61
N GLY A 124 1.48 4.12 -0.45
CA GLY A 124 0.45 4.11 0.59
C GLY A 124 0.06 5.52 1.05
N SER A 125 1.04 6.41 1.23
CA SER A 125 0.80 7.80 1.63
C SER A 125 0.05 8.60 0.56
N GLY A 126 0.45 8.46 -0.71
CA GLY A 126 -0.23 9.11 -1.83
C GLY A 126 -1.69 8.65 -1.97
N ILE A 127 -1.96 7.37 -1.74
CA ILE A 127 -3.32 6.83 -1.77
C ILE A 127 -4.15 7.37 -0.60
N THR A 128 -3.61 7.43 0.62
CA THR A 128 -4.31 8.04 1.76
C THR A 128 -4.64 9.51 1.52
N VAL A 129 -3.73 10.26 0.88
CA VAL A 129 -3.99 11.65 0.46
C VAL A 129 -5.10 11.74 -0.58
N LEU A 130 -5.14 10.86 -1.59
CA LEU A 130 -6.22 10.80 -2.58
C LEU A 130 -7.57 10.50 -1.95
N ILE A 131 -7.62 9.51 -1.06
CA ILE A 131 -8.85 9.19 -0.32
C ILE A 131 -9.27 10.41 0.49
N GLY A 132 -8.33 11.06 1.19
CA GLY A 132 -8.58 12.29 1.92
C GLY A 132 -9.00 13.48 1.04
N ALA A 133 -8.58 13.55 -0.22
CA ALA A 133 -8.97 14.61 -1.14
C ALA A 133 -10.37 14.40 -1.71
N PHE A 134 -10.75 13.15 -1.97
CA PHE A 134 -11.97 12.82 -2.70
C PHE A 134 -13.17 12.47 -1.82
N TYR A 135 -12.95 12.05 -0.58
CA TYR A 135 -14.03 11.60 0.31
C TYR A 135 -14.10 12.47 1.57
N ASN A 136 -15.16 12.27 2.36
CA ASN A 136 -15.35 13.02 3.60
C ASN A 136 -14.19 12.76 4.58
N TYR A 137 -13.79 13.78 5.34
CA TYR A 137 -12.66 13.72 6.27
C TYR A 137 -12.77 12.57 7.28
N THR A 138 -13.87 12.50 8.03
CA THR A 138 -14.08 11.48 9.07
C THR A 138 -14.15 10.08 8.48
N PHE A 139 -14.87 9.94 7.36
CA PHE A 139 -14.94 8.68 6.63
C PHE A 139 -13.54 8.21 6.18
N SER A 140 -12.74 9.12 5.62
CA SER A 140 -11.41 8.80 5.10
C SER A 140 -10.46 8.30 6.18
N ILE A 141 -10.49 8.91 7.38
CA ILE A 141 -9.66 8.45 8.51
C ILE A 141 -10.06 7.04 8.93
N ILE A 142 -11.35 6.79 9.18
CA ILE A 142 -11.84 5.48 9.60
C ILE A 142 -11.53 4.43 8.53
N TYR A 143 -11.82 4.74 7.26
CA TYR A 143 -11.64 3.84 6.14
C TYR A 143 -10.17 3.49 5.91
N CYS A 144 -9.26 4.48 5.87
CA CYS A 144 -7.84 4.23 5.70
C CYS A 144 -7.25 3.45 6.88
N THR A 145 -7.77 3.65 8.09
CA THR A 145 -7.35 2.91 9.29
C THR A 145 -7.73 1.43 9.16
N MET A 146 -8.98 1.13 8.77
CA MET A 146 -9.43 -0.24 8.52
C MET A 146 -8.64 -0.92 7.40
N LEU A 147 -8.36 -0.17 6.33
CA LEU A 147 -7.55 -0.64 5.21
C LEU A 147 -6.10 -0.95 5.61
N SER A 148 -5.53 -0.15 6.51
CA SER A 148 -4.20 -0.38 7.10
C SER A 148 -4.14 -1.66 7.93
N ILE A 149 -5.16 -1.91 8.74
CA ILE A 149 -5.29 -3.15 9.52
C ILE A 149 -5.44 -4.35 8.58
N LEU A 150 -6.38 -4.28 7.63
CA LEU A 150 -6.68 -5.37 6.70
C LEU A 150 -5.44 -5.77 5.89
N SER A 151 -4.75 -4.79 5.29
CA SER A 151 -3.55 -5.06 4.50
C SER A 151 -2.39 -5.63 5.34
N SER A 152 -2.25 -5.19 6.59
CA SER A 152 -1.25 -5.73 7.52
C SER A 152 -1.57 -7.17 7.94
N LEU A 153 -2.85 -7.52 8.10
CA LEU A 153 -3.30 -8.89 8.37
C LEU A 153 -3.05 -9.82 7.17
N ILE A 154 -3.35 -9.37 5.95
CA ILE A 154 -3.04 -10.13 4.73
C ILE A 154 -1.54 -10.37 4.63
N ALA A 155 -0.71 -9.33 4.87
CA ALA A 155 0.74 -9.49 4.93
C ALA A 155 1.14 -10.54 5.97
N TYR A 156 0.57 -10.46 7.17
CA TYR A 156 0.86 -11.39 8.26
C TYR A 156 0.63 -12.84 7.85
N VAL A 157 -0.52 -13.14 7.24
CA VAL A 157 -0.84 -14.50 6.77
C VAL A 157 0.17 -14.96 5.71
N VAL A 158 0.43 -14.15 4.69
CA VAL A 158 1.36 -14.53 3.60
C VAL A 158 2.78 -14.79 4.13
N TYR A 159 3.34 -13.89 4.95
CA TYR A 159 4.72 -14.00 5.42
C TYR A 159 4.88 -14.97 6.60
N SER A 160 3.83 -15.27 7.37
CA SER A 160 3.88 -16.34 8.37
C SER A 160 3.90 -17.73 7.73
N MET A 161 3.18 -17.92 6.62
CA MET A 161 3.15 -19.20 5.91
C MET A 161 4.41 -19.45 5.07
N TYR A 162 4.84 -18.46 4.28
CA TYR A 162 5.90 -18.65 3.28
C TYR A 162 7.09 -17.69 3.46
N GLY A 163 6.93 -16.63 4.26
CA GLY A 163 7.92 -15.55 4.35
C GLY A 163 9.21 -15.95 5.07
N LYS A 164 9.14 -16.79 6.11
CA LYS A 164 10.27 -17.00 7.03
C LYS A 164 11.59 -17.34 6.35
N SER A 165 11.63 -18.40 5.53
CA SER A 165 12.86 -18.81 4.83
C SER A 165 13.35 -17.75 3.85
N VAL A 166 12.43 -17.09 3.14
CA VAL A 166 12.74 -16.05 2.14
C VAL A 166 13.38 -14.83 2.81
N ILE A 167 12.80 -14.37 3.91
CA ILE A 167 13.28 -13.19 4.63
C ILE A 167 14.57 -13.47 5.39
N GLU A 168 14.74 -14.67 5.96
CA GLU A 168 16.03 -15.10 6.53
C GLU A 168 17.17 -15.13 5.49
N TYR A 169 16.85 -15.34 4.21
CA TYR A 169 17.83 -15.33 3.12
C TYR A 169 18.12 -13.90 2.62
N PHE A 170 17.09 -13.13 2.26
CA PHE A 170 17.27 -11.81 1.63
C PHE A 170 17.45 -10.65 2.62
N LEU A 171 16.89 -10.73 3.82
CA LEU A 171 16.84 -9.66 4.82
C LEU A 171 17.35 -10.16 6.19
N LYS A 172 18.40 -10.99 6.17
CA LYS A 172 19.00 -11.58 7.38
C LYS A 172 19.37 -10.52 8.43
N ASP A 173 20.11 -9.48 8.03
CA ASP A 173 20.62 -8.48 8.98
C ASP A 173 19.50 -7.59 9.55
N PRO A 174 18.54 -7.06 8.75
CA PRO A 174 17.36 -6.39 9.29
C PRO A 174 16.56 -7.26 10.26
N LEU A 175 16.33 -8.53 9.91
CA LEU A 175 15.59 -9.48 10.76
C LEU A 175 16.32 -9.73 12.09
N ALA A 176 17.63 -9.95 12.06
CA ALA A 176 18.45 -10.16 13.25
C ALA A 176 18.46 -8.93 14.16
N LYS A 177 18.68 -7.73 13.61
CA LYS A 177 18.65 -6.47 14.36
C LYS A 177 17.28 -6.21 14.99
N PHE A 178 16.20 -6.47 14.25
CA PHE A 178 14.84 -6.31 14.75
C PHE A 178 14.55 -7.28 15.90
N ASN A 179 14.93 -8.56 15.75
CA ASN A 179 14.80 -9.57 16.79
C ASN A 179 15.60 -9.22 18.06
N GLU A 180 16.84 -8.75 17.90
CA GLU A 180 17.68 -8.31 19.02
C GLU A 180 17.04 -7.15 19.79
N GLN A 181 16.51 -6.14 19.08
CA GLN A 181 15.83 -5.01 19.73
C GLN A 181 14.56 -5.43 20.46
N LEU A 182 13.78 -6.35 19.88
CA LEU A 182 12.61 -6.93 20.53
C LEU A 182 13.00 -7.66 21.82
N ASN A 183 14.01 -8.54 21.77
CA ASN A 183 14.45 -9.31 22.94
C ASN A 183 14.94 -8.41 24.10
N LYS A 184 15.54 -7.26 23.76
CA LYS A 184 15.99 -6.26 24.75
C LYS A 184 14.81 -5.51 25.39
N ARG A 185 13.79 -5.13 24.61
CA ARG A 185 12.77 -4.14 25.04
C ARG A 185 11.39 -4.73 25.32
N VAL A 186 11.07 -5.91 24.80
CA VAL A 186 9.74 -6.52 24.85
C VAL A 186 9.74 -7.70 25.80
N LYS A 187 8.99 -7.61 26.91
CA LYS A 187 8.80 -8.70 27.88
C LYS A 187 7.34 -9.14 27.97
N THR A 188 6.41 -8.26 27.64
CA THR A 188 4.96 -8.49 27.67
C THR A 188 4.32 -8.20 26.31
N THR A 189 3.07 -8.63 26.14
CA THR A 189 2.26 -8.28 24.95
C THR A 189 1.99 -6.78 24.85
N PHE A 190 1.92 -6.09 26.00
CA PHE A 190 1.78 -4.63 26.04
C PHE A 190 3.07 -3.94 25.56
N ASP A 191 4.24 -4.38 26.01
CA ASP A 191 5.53 -3.83 25.53
C ASP A 191 5.68 -4.01 24.02
N LEU A 192 5.22 -5.15 23.49
CA LEU A 192 5.22 -5.41 22.05
C LEU A 192 4.30 -4.43 21.33
N PHE A 193 3.06 -4.28 21.80
CA PHE A 193 2.13 -3.30 21.26
C PHE A 193 2.75 -1.90 21.24
N SER A 194 3.29 -1.44 22.37
CA SER A 194 3.88 -0.10 22.49
C SER A 194 5.10 0.07 21.59
N TYR A 195 6.00 -0.91 21.55
CA TYR A 195 7.19 -0.85 20.71
C TYR A 195 6.84 -0.77 19.23
N ILE A 196 5.91 -1.62 18.76
CA ILE A 196 5.47 -1.60 17.36
C ILE A 196 4.70 -0.31 17.04
N ALA A 197 3.85 0.17 17.94
CA ALA A 197 3.10 1.42 17.74
C ALA A 197 4.05 2.61 17.55
N ILE A 198 5.09 2.71 18.39
CA ILE A 198 6.12 3.76 18.28
C ILE A 198 6.87 3.67 16.95
N LEU A 199 7.26 2.46 16.53
CA LEU A 199 7.93 2.27 15.25
C LEU A 199 7.06 2.72 14.07
N ARG A 200 5.74 2.52 14.15
CA ARG A 200 4.80 2.91 13.10
C ARG A 200 4.56 4.41 13.00
N VAL A 201 4.56 5.09 14.15
CA VAL A 201 4.51 6.56 14.22
C VAL A 201 5.80 7.18 13.69
N THR A 202 6.93 6.50 13.93
CA THR A 202 8.25 7.03 13.57
C THR A 202 8.49 6.92 12.05
N PRO A 203 8.77 8.03 11.34
CA PRO A 203 8.91 8.03 9.87
C PRO A 203 10.20 7.34 9.37
N ILE A 204 11.14 7.06 10.27
CA ILE A 204 12.45 6.46 9.96
C ILE A 204 12.32 4.96 9.63
N PHE A 205 11.39 4.27 10.29
CA PHE A 205 11.21 2.83 10.09
C PHE A 205 10.10 2.58 9.07
N PRO A 206 10.37 1.93 7.93
CA PRO A 206 9.33 1.67 6.93
C PRO A 206 8.20 0.83 7.53
N ASN A 207 6.99 1.39 7.56
CA ASN A 207 5.79 0.73 8.11
C ASN A 207 5.54 -0.66 7.51
N THR A 208 5.89 -0.82 6.24
CA THR A 208 5.77 -2.08 5.49
C THR A 208 6.83 -3.10 5.86
N LEU A 209 7.99 -2.69 6.38
CA LEU A 209 9.02 -3.62 6.84
C LEU A 209 8.55 -4.39 8.07
N ILE A 210 7.80 -3.75 8.97
CA ILE A 210 7.15 -4.43 10.12
C ILE A 210 6.23 -5.56 9.63
N ASN A 211 5.48 -5.31 8.56
CA ASN A 211 4.53 -6.29 7.98
C ASN A 211 5.23 -7.55 7.43
N ILE A 212 6.53 -7.47 7.15
CA ILE A 212 7.35 -8.61 6.70
C ILE A 212 8.06 -9.28 7.87
N LEU A 213 8.69 -8.50 8.75
CA LEU A 213 9.56 -9.02 9.81
C LEU A 213 8.76 -9.64 10.96
N ALA A 214 7.66 -9.02 11.37
CA ALA A 214 6.87 -9.47 12.52
C ALA A 214 6.31 -10.90 12.38
N PRO A 215 5.74 -11.30 11.22
CA PRO A 215 5.28 -12.67 11.00
C PRO A 215 6.42 -13.70 10.96
N CYS A 216 7.59 -13.33 10.43
CA CYS A 216 8.76 -14.21 10.35
C CYS A 216 9.34 -14.55 11.74
N LEU A 217 9.19 -13.63 12.70
CA LEU A 217 9.51 -13.84 14.12
C LEU A 217 8.34 -14.45 14.93
N SER A 218 7.23 -14.79 14.26
CA SER A 218 6.04 -15.38 14.89
C SER A 218 5.48 -14.55 16.04
N LEU A 219 5.51 -13.21 15.89
CA LEU A 219 4.96 -12.30 16.89
C LEU A 219 3.43 -12.43 16.97
N PRO A 220 2.82 -12.29 18.16
CA PRO A 220 1.37 -12.43 18.33
C PRO A 220 0.59 -11.37 17.53
N VAL A 221 -0.47 -11.80 16.84
CA VAL A 221 -1.26 -10.96 15.92
C VAL A 221 -1.98 -9.82 16.66
N ILE A 222 -2.56 -10.10 17.83
CA ILE A 222 -3.43 -9.13 18.52
C ILE A 222 -2.67 -7.83 18.88
N PRO A 223 -1.49 -7.87 19.53
CA PRO A 223 -0.69 -6.66 19.74
C PRO A 223 -0.33 -5.92 18.44
N LEU A 224 -0.07 -6.64 17.34
CA LEU A 224 0.26 -6.04 16.05
C LEU A 224 -0.93 -5.29 15.44
N VAL A 225 -2.15 -5.83 15.57
CA VAL A 225 -3.37 -5.17 15.07
C VAL A 225 -3.60 -3.86 15.82
N PHE A 226 -3.58 -3.89 17.15
CA PHE A 226 -3.73 -2.67 17.95
C PHE A 226 -2.61 -1.67 17.70
N ALA A 227 -1.37 -2.14 17.57
CA ALA A 227 -0.23 -1.28 17.27
C ALA A 227 -0.36 -0.63 15.88
N THR A 228 -0.92 -1.34 14.92
CA THR A 228 -1.23 -0.81 13.58
C THR A 228 -2.35 0.22 13.64
N LEU A 229 -3.41 -0.06 14.39
CA LEU A 229 -4.51 0.87 14.64
C LEU A 229 -4.01 2.19 15.24
N VAL A 230 -3.31 2.15 16.37
CA VAL A 230 -2.87 3.35 17.10
C VAL A 230 -1.66 3.99 16.43
N GLY A 231 -0.70 3.20 15.96
CA GLY A 231 0.56 3.70 15.43
C GLY A 231 0.44 4.37 14.06
N ASN A 232 -0.48 3.94 13.20
CA ASN A 232 -0.68 4.57 11.89
C ASN A 232 -1.68 5.73 11.93
N LEU A 233 -2.55 5.81 12.95
CA LEU A 233 -3.61 6.80 13.03
C LEU A 233 -3.10 8.26 12.94
N PRO A 234 -2.03 8.67 13.64
CA PRO A 234 -1.50 10.04 13.51
C PRO A 234 -1.09 10.38 12.08
N ASN A 235 -0.41 9.45 11.40
CA ASN A 235 0.01 9.64 10.01
C ASN A 235 -1.20 9.71 9.06
N ILE A 236 -2.19 8.84 9.25
CA ILE A 236 -3.44 8.87 8.48
C ILE A 236 -4.16 10.20 8.65
N ILE A 237 -4.29 10.73 9.87
CA ILE A 237 -4.91 12.03 10.13
C ILE A 237 -4.19 13.15 9.37
N ILE A 238 -2.85 13.19 9.43
CA ILE A 238 -2.03 14.18 8.73
C ILE A 238 -2.25 14.08 7.22
N LEU A 239 -2.14 12.87 6.65
CA LEU A 239 -2.27 12.65 5.20
C LEU A 239 -3.68 12.94 4.68
N VAL A 240 -4.72 12.55 5.42
CA VAL A 240 -6.10 12.88 5.07
C VAL A 240 -6.31 14.40 5.12
N SER A 241 -5.74 15.09 6.12
CA SER A 241 -5.80 16.55 6.22
C SER A 241 -5.09 17.23 5.04
N ILE A 242 -3.94 16.70 4.61
CA ILE A 242 -3.25 17.16 3.38
C ILE A 242 -4.16 16.97 2.17
N GLY A 243 -4.84 15.83 2.04
CA GLY A 243 -5.81 15.58 0.98
C GLY A 243 -6.95 16.60 0.95
N GLN A 244 -7.56 16.87 2.11
CA GLN A 244 -8.61 17.89 2.23
C GLN A 244 -8.11 19.28 1.82
N THR A 245 -6.87 19.62 2.23
CA THR A 245 -6.22 20.87 1.87
C THR A 245 -5.96 20.95 0.37
N ILE A 246 -5.48 19.89 -0.29
CA ILE A 246 -5.28 19.84 -1.75
C ILE A 246 -6.62 20.05 -2.48
N ASN A 247 -7.70 19.44 -2.01
CA ASN A 247 -9.01 19.61 -2.62
C ASN A 247 -9.58 21.03 -2.46
N ARG A 248 -9.21 21.75 -1.39
CA ARG A 248 -9.57 23.17 -1.19
C ARG A 248 -8.63 24.12 -1.95
N LEU A 249 -7.35 23.77 -2.04
CA LEU A 249 -6.26 24.55 -2.64
C LEU A 249 -6.00 24.22 -4.11
N SER A 250 -6.90 23.57 -4.84
CA SER A 250 -6.79 23.44 -6.31
C SER A 250 -6.72 24.78 -7.08
N SER A 251 -6.60 25.91 -6.36
CA SER A 251 -6.24 27.26 -6.78
C SER A 251 -4.77 27.70 -6.52
N ILE A 252 -3.91 26.98 -5.78
CA ILE A 252 -2.52 27.42 -5.46
C ILE A 252 -1.50 26.27 -5.58
N ASP A 253 -0.29 26.60 -6.08
CA ASP A 253 0.78 25.72 -6.56
C ASP A 253 1.20 24.56 -5.63
N MET A 254 1.27 23.36 -6.22
CA MET A 254 1.65 22.09 -5.59
C MET A 254 3.17 21.93 -5.43
N THR A 255 3.79 22.82 -4.67
CA THR A 255 5.22 22.74 -4.32
C THR A 255 5.36 22.53 -2.82
N HIS A 256 5.47 21.28 -2.36
CA HIS A 256 6.46 20.87 -1.35
C HIS A 256 6.46 19.35 -1.04
N GLN A 257 7.67 18.77 -1.18
CA GLN A 257 8.21 17.54 -0.55
C GLN A 257 7.84 16.15 -1.13
N PHE A 258 8.04 16.07 -2.44
CA PHE A 258 8.77 15.05 -3.24
C PHE A 258 8.44 13.54 -3.20
N TYR A 259 7.87 12.91 -2.17
CA TYR A 259 7.52 11.47 -2.25
C TYR A 259 6.03 11.21 -2.44
N VAL A 260 5.21 11.97 -1.72
CA VAL A 260 3.75 11.91 -1.82
C VAL A 260 3.25 12.31 -3.22
N PRO A 261 3.80 13.36 -3.88
CA PRO A 261 3.42 13.70 -5.24
C PRO A 261 3.86 12.64 -6.25
N ILE A 262 5.02 12.00 -6.13
CA ILE A 262 5.49 11.01 -7.13
C ILE A 262 4.64 9.73 -7.08
N ALA A 263 4.30 9.26 -5.89
CA ALA A 263 3.36 8.15 -5.70
C ALA A 263 1.95 8.47 -6.22
N PHE A 264 1.47 9.67 -5.91
CA PHE A 264 0.22 10.23 -6.42
C PHE A 264 0.23 10.31 -7.95
N ILE A 265 1.31 10.81 -8.54
CA ILE A 265 1.53 10.95 -9.99
C ILE A 265 1.65 9.59 -10.68
N ALA A 266 2.33 8.62 -10.06
CA ALA A 266 2.41 7.26 -10.58
C ALA A 266 1.04 6.57 -10.58
N LEU A 267 0.24 6.76 -9.53
CA LEU A 267 -1.12 6.22 -9.44
C LEU A 267 -2.08 6.90 -10.43
N LEU A 268 -1.93 8.21 -10.60
CA LEU A 268 -2.59 9.02 -11.60
C LEU A 268 -2.26 8.53 -13.04
N ILE A 269 -0.99 8.25 -13.33
CA ILE A 269 -0.54 7.70 -14.63
C ILE A 269 -1.06 6.27 -14.83
N LEU A 270 -1.09 5.46 -13.77
CA LEU A 270 -1.70 4.13 -13.79
C LEU A 270 -3.20 4.24 -14.06
N PHE A 271 -3.92 5.17 -13.42
CA PHE A 271 -5.32 5.45 -13.69
C PHE A 271 -5.54 5.83 -15.17
N GLN A 272 -4.70 6.72 -15.72
CA GLN A 272 -4.76 7.06 -17.13
C GLN A 272 -4.59 5.83 -18.04
N ARG A 273 -3.64 4.94 -17.72
CA ARG A 273 -3.39 3.71 -18.49
C ARG A 273 -4.57 2.74 -18.36
N ILE A 274 -5.12 2.58 -17.15
CA ILE A 274 -6.31 1.79 -16.83
C ILE A 274 -7.50 2.23 -17.67
N MET A 275 -7.85 3.51 -17.60
CA MET A 275 -9.01 4.05 -18.31
C MET A 275 -8.90 3.96 -19.84
N LYS A 276 -7.68 3.85 -20.38
CA LYS A 276 -7.46 3.61 -21.81
C LYS A 276 -7.81 2.17 -22.22
N TYR A 277 -7.62 1.19 -21.34
CA TYR A 277 -7.93 -0.23 -21.63
C TYR A 277 -9.41 -0.53 -21.46
N THR A 278 -10.11 0.19 -20.60
CA THR A 278 -11.53 -0.02 -20.28
C THR A 278 -12.50 0.57 -21.33
N TYR A 279 -12.14 0.47 -22.61
CA TYR A 279 -12.94 0.99 -23.71
C TYR A 279 -14.19 0.14 -23.93
N VAL A 280 -15.36 0.72 -23.64
CA VAL A 280 -16.58 0.36 -24.37
C VAL A 280 -16.62 1.26 -25.60
N GLU A 281 -16.45 0.66 -26.77
CA GLU A 281 -16.89 1.25 -28.02
C GLU A 281 -18.40 1.40 -27.90
N THR A 282 -18.90 2.59 -27.55
CA THR A 282 -20.30 2.90 -27.83
C THR A 282 -20.39 2.83 -29.34
N LYS A 283 -20.89 1.68 -29.83
CA LYS A 283 -21.24 1.45 -31.21
C LYS A 283 -21.91 2.73 -31.70
N LYS A 284 -21.33 3.35 -32.73
CA LYS A 284 -22.01 4.36 -33.54
C LYS A 284 -23.45 3.89 -33.72
N ASP A 285 -24.41 4.72 -33.30
CA ASP A 285 -25.71 4.71 -33.94
C ASP A 285 -25.47 5.11 -35.40
N LYS A 286 -25.22 4.07 -36.20
CA LYS A 286 -25.68 4.02 -37.58
C LYS A 286 -27.21 4.00 -37.49
N GLN A 287 -27.83 5.18 -37.53
CA GLN A 287 -29.15 5.48 -38.12
C GLN A 287 -29.65 6.83 -37.60
N SER A 288 -29.35 7.88 -38.39
CA SER A 288 -30.15 9.07 -38.60
C SER A 288 -29.45 9.90 -39.66
#